data_AF-A0A9E5FH22-F1
#
_entry.id   AF-A0A9E5FH22-F1
#
_cell.length_a   1.000
_cell.length_b   1.000
_cell.length_c   1.000
_cell.angle_alpha   90.00
_cell.angle_beta   90.00
_cell.angle_gamma   90.00
#
_symmetry.space_group_name_H-M   'P 1'
#
loop_
_entity.id
_entity.type
_entity.pdbx_description
1 polymer ?
#
loop_
_entity_poly.entity_id
_entity_poly.type
_entity_poly.pdbx_seq_one_letter_code
_entity_poly.pdbx_strand_id
1 'polypeptide(L)'
;EMGADRLLGKGDLLFLPPGTSQLVRAQGTYASDGEIRRVVGSIEGDPCYVQELMHLKVKVDEDGAGKGEKASRPRDEMYIPAVEVVLREGRGSTSLLQRTLGIGYGRAARLIDAMAEEGIVGSYNGSSARDVLMSPEQWASSKTPTH
;
A
#
# COMPACT_ATOMS: atom_id res chain seq x y z
N GLU A 1 28.29 41.45 13.18
CA GLU A 1 27.13 40.55 13.42
C GLU A 1 26.49 40.22 12.07
N MET A 2 25.80 39.07 11.92
CA MET A 2 25.34 38.45 10.65
C MET A 2 26.37 37.59 9.90
N GLY A 3 27.03 36.66 10.61
CA GLY A 3 27.71 35.52 9.97
C GLY A 3 26.83 34.26 9.93
N ALA A 4 26.03 34.05 10.98
CA ALA A 4 25.29 32.81 11.21
C ALA A 4 24.03 32.68 10.33
N ASP A 5 23.41 33.77 9.89
CA ASP A 5 22.22 33.71 9.01
C ASP A 5 22.55 33.18 7.60
N ARG A 6 23.82 33.25 7.18
CA ARG A 6 24.29 32.65 5.91
C ARG A 6 24.33 31.12 5.95
N LEU A 7 24.21 30.51 7.13
CA LEU A 7 24.21 29.06 7.32
C LEU A 7 22.80 28.46 7.31
N LEU A 8 21.76 29.29 7.40
CA LEU A 8 20.38 28.84 7.26
C LEU A 8 20.18 28.22 5.87
N GLY A 9 19.73 26.96 5.84
CA GLY A 9 19.60 26.17 4.61
C GLY A 9 20.89 25.49 4.13
N LYS A 10 22.01 25.70 4.82
CA LYS A 10 23.30 25.00 4.59
C LYS A 10 23.69 24.15 5.80
N GLY A 11 22.72 23.40 6.32
CA GLY A 11 22.90 22.54 7.50
C GLY A 11 22.52 23.19 8.82
N ASP A 12 22.13 24.46 8.85
CA ASP A 12 21.53 25.09 10.04
C ASP A 12 20.06 25.44 9.74
N LEU A 13 19.18 25.24 10.72
CA LEU A 13 17.73 25.43 10.56
C LEU A 13 17.08 25.94 11.84
N LEU A 14 16.00 26.71 11.68
CA LEU A 14 15.11 27.12 12.76
C LEU A 14 13.77 26.41 12.56
N PHE A 15 13.33 25.69 13.59
CA PHE A 15 12.08 24.94 13.62
C PHE A 15 11.11 25.59 14.60
N LEU A 16 9.87 25.82 14.16
CA LEU A 16 8.78 26.29 15.02
C LEU A 16 7.77 25.15 15.21
N PRO A 17 7.73 24.50 16.39
CA PRO A 17 6.76 23.46 16.64
C PRO A 17 5.31 24.02 16.63
N PRO A 18 4.34 23.31 16.06
CA PRO A 18 2.95 23.75 16.03
C PRO A 18 2.39 23.92 17.45
N GLY A 19 1.75 25.05 17.72
CA GLY A 19 1.17 25.36 19.03
C GLY A 19 2.12 26.06 20.01
N THR A 20 3.37 26.34 19.62
CA THR A 20 4.31 27.13 20.43
C THR A 20 4.79 28.36 19.65
N SER A 21 5.19 29.43 20.34
CA SER A 21 5.84 30.60 19.74
C SER A 21 7.37 30.55 19.83
N GLN A 22 7.93 29.45 20.34
CA GLN A 22 9.37 29.32 20.56
C GLN A 22 10.05 28.67 19.34
N LEU A 23 11.02 29.39 18.77
CA LEU A 23 11.88 28.88 17.71
C LEU A 23 12.99 28.01 18.31
N VAL A 24 13.13 26.80 17.78
CA VAL A 24 14.18 25.85 18.14
C VAL A 24 15.22 25.82 17.03
N ARG A 25 16.48 26.10 17.35
CA ARG A 25 17.58 25.98 16.38
C ARG A 25 18.10 24.55 16.35
N ALA A 26 18.34 24.03 15.16
CA ALA A 26 18.96 22.73 14.95
C ALA A 26 20.05 22.83 13.88
N GLN A 27 21.10 22.04 14.06
CA GLN A 27 22.23 21.97 13.13
C GLN A 27 22.41 20.51 12.69
N GLY A 28 22.41 20.29 11.39
CA GLY A 28 22.67 19.02 10.74
C GLY A 28 23.83 19.13 9.74
N THR A 29 24.19 18.01 9.14
CA THR A 29 25.17 17.96 8.07
C THR A 29 24.55 18.47 6.76
N TYR A 30 25.22 19.42 6.12
CA TYR A 30 24.88 19.81 4.76
C TYR A 30 25.47 18.79 3.79
N ALA A 31 24.61 18.15 3.00
CA ALA A 31 25.02 17.37 1.83
C ALA A 31 24.48 18.08 0.59
N SER A 32 25.37 18.39 -0.35
CA SER A 32 24.97 18.94 -1.64
C SER A 32 24.32 17.88 -2.51
N ASP A 33 23.44 18.30 -3.42
CA ASP A 33 22.83 17.37 -4.39
C ASP A 33 23.85 16.55 -5.16
N GLY A 34 25.02 17.12 -5.47
CA GLY A 34 26.10 16.41 -6.16
C GLY A 34 26.69 15.29 -5.34
N GLU A 35 26.85 15.48 -4.02
CA GLU A 35 27.31 14.44 -3.10
C GLU A 35 26.26 13.34 -2.96
N ILE A 36 24.99 13.72 -2.81
CA ILE A 36 23.88 12.77 -2.72
C ILE A 36 23.84 11.90 -3.99
N ARG A 37 23.86 12.50 -5.18
CA ARG A 37 23.84 11.76 -6.46
C ARG A 37 25.04 10.83 -6.62
N ARG A 38 26.25 11.25 -6.19
CA ARG A 38 27.44 10.37 -6.23
C ARG A 38 27.30 9.16 -5.31
N VAL A 39 26.79 9.36 -4.10
CA VAL A 39 26.58 8.26 -3.15
C VAL A 39 25.49 7.32 -3.64
N VAL A 40 24.34 7.86 -4.08
CA VAL A 40 23.25 7.05 -4.64
C VAL A 40 23.73 6.25 -5.85
N GLY A 41 24.42 6.88 -6.80
CA GLY A 41 24.97 6.20 -7.98
C GLY A 41 26.02 5.13 -7.65
N SER A 42 26.71 5.23 -6.51
CA SER A 42 27.63 4.18 -6.04
C SER A 42 26.91 2.95 -5.46
N ILE A 43 25.63 3.10 -5.09
CA ILE A 43 24.77 2.05 -4.52
C ILE A 43 23.77 1.53 -5.57
N GLU A 44 23.58 2.25 -6.68
CA GLU A 44 22.85 1.79 -7.87
C GLU A 44 23.60 0.61 -8.51
N GLY A 45 23.42 -0.58 -7.95
CA GLY A 45 23.64 -1.85 -8.61
C GLY A 45 22.32 -2.44 -9.12
N ASP A 46 22.42 -3.52 -9.89
CA ASP A 46 21.24 -4.33 -10.19
C ASP A 46 20.57 -4.71 -8.86
N PRO A 47 19.25 -4.54 -8.73
CA PRO A 47 18.55 -4.92 -7.52
C PRO A 47 18.82 -6.40 -7.25
N CYS A 48 19.62 -6.67 -6.20
CA CYS A 48 19.91 -8.02 -5.76
C CYS A 48 18.69 -8.52 -5.00
N TYR A 49 17.69 -8.94 -5.76
CA TYR A 49 16.53 -9.59 -5.19
C TYR A 49 16.97 -10.94 -4.64
N VAL A 50 16.89 -11.09 -3.32
CA VAL A 50 17.05 -12.40 -2.70
C VAL A 50 15.97 -13.30 -3.28
N GLN A 51 16.36 -14.26 -4.12
CA GLN A 51 15.40 -15.15 -4.76
C GLN A 51 14.55 -15.90 -3.73
N GLU A 52 15.06 -16.11 -2.52
CA GLU A 52 14.31 -16.67 -1.39
C GLU A 52 13.15 -15.79 -0.91
N LEU A 53 13.25 -14.45 -1.05
CA LEU A 53 12.17 -13.50 -0.75
C LEU A 53 11.21 -13.34 -1.93
N MET A 54 11.69 -13.49 -3.17
CA MET A 54 10.84 -13.53 -4.38
C MET A 54 10.07 -14.86 -4.51
N HIS A 55 10.69 -15.97 -4.11
CA HIS A 55 10.10 -17.29 -4.05
C HIS A 55 9.55 -17.64 -2.67
N LEU A 56 9.57 -16.69 -1.71
CA LEU A 56 8.67 -16.71 -0.58
C LEU A 56 7.26 -16.48 -1.15
N LYS A 57 6.72 -17.53 -1.77
CA LYS A 57 5.33 -17.88 -1.54
C LYS A 57 5.21 -17.79 -0.03
N VAL A 58 4.61 -16.70 0.45
CA VAL A 58 4.02 -16.64 1.77
C VAL A 58 3.41 -18.01 1.93
N LYS A 59 3.97 -18.84 2.82
CA LYS A 59 3.29 -20.03 3.31
C LYS A 59 2.08 -19.46 4.03
N VAL A 60 1.07 -19.09 3.24
CA VAL A 60 -0.32 -19.17 3.65
C VAL A 60 -0.45 -20.66 3.89
N ASP A 61 -0.62 -21.01 5.16
CA ASP A 61 -0.68 -22.37 5.65
C ASP A 61 -1.36 -23.28 4.61
N GLU A 62 -0.56 -24.13 3.97
CA GLU A 62 -1.05 -25.31 3.28
C GLU A 62 -1.46 -26.31 4.37
N ASP A 63 -2.56 -26.03 5.05
CA ASP A 63 -3.46 -27.12 5.45
C ASP A 63 -4.33 -27.46 4.23
N GLY A 64 -3.75 -28.23 3.31
CA GLY A 64 -4.53 -28.99 2.33
C GLY A 64 -4.08 -28.93 0.89
N ALA A 65 -3.45 -30.04 0.46
CA ALA A 65 -3.41 -30.61 -0.89
C ALA A 65 -2.57 -29.83 -1.93
N GLY A 66 -1.53 -30.42 -2.53
CA GLY A 66 -1.49 -31.79 -3.03
C GLY A 66 -2.04 -31.87 -4.45
N LYS A 67 -1.12 -31.82 -5.42
CA LYS A 67 -1.25 -32.21 -6.84
C LYS A 67 -2.23 -31.42 -7.71
N GLY A 68 -1.72 -31.12 -8.90
CA GLY A 68 -2.36 -30.24 -9.84
C GLY A 68 -3.60 -30.82 -10.48
N GLU A 69 -4.45 -29.92 -10.93
CA GLU A 69 -5.23 -30.01 -12.15
C GLU A 69 -5.84 -28.63 -12.39
N LYS A 70 -6.11 -28.30 -13.66
CA LYS A 70 -6.75 -27.06 -14.06
C LYS A 70 -8.19 -27.01 -13.50
N ALA A 71 -8.36 -26.46 -12.31
CA ALA A 71 -9.67 -26.17 -11.75
C ALA A 71 -9.57 -24.85 -10.96
N SER A 72 -10.52 -23.95 -11.22
CA SER A 72 -10.86 -22.73 -10.47
C SER A 72 -9.88 -22.31 -9.36
N ARG A 73 -9.18 -21.18 -9.53
CA ARG A 73 -8.39 -20.56 -8.44
C ARG A 73 -9.24 -20.57 -7.16
N PRO A 74 -8.77 -21.12 -6.02
CA PRO A 74 -9.53 -21.06 -4.79
C PRO A 74 -9.78 -19.59 -4.47
N ARG A 75 -11.05 -19.17 -4.51
CA ARG A 75 -11.46 -17.80 -4.17
C ARG A 75 -11.04 -17.62 -2.71
N ASP A 76 -10.18 -16.63 -2.46
CA ASP A 76 -9.68 -16.33 -1.12
C ASP A 76 -10.86 -16.29 -0.13
N GLU A 77 -10.76 -17.00 0.99
CA GLU A 77 -11.84 -17.08 2.01
C GLU A 77 -12.26 -15.69 2.50
N MET A 78 -11.31 -14.75 2.52
CA MET A 78 -11.53 -13.37 2.94
C MET A 78 -12.11 -12.50 1.81
N TYR A 79 -12.34 -13.04 0.62
CA TYR A 79 -12.91 -12.30 -0.51
C TYR A 79 -14.33 -11.80 -0.23
N ILE A 80 -15.22 -12.69 0.23
CA ILE A 80 -16.61 -12.32 0.54
C ILE A 80 -16.66 -11.25 1.65
N PRO A 81 -15.99 -11.44 2.81
CA PRO A 81 -15.89 -10.40 3.84
C PRO A 81 -15.30 -9.08 3.33
N ALA A 82 -14.29 -9.14 2.46
CA ALA A 82 -13.65 -7.95 1.91
C ALA A 82 -14.58 -7.16 0.99
N VAL A 83 -15.36 -7.84 0.15
CA VAL A 83 -16.37 -7.20 -0.69
C VAL A 83 -17.43 -6.50 0.17
N GLU A 84 -17.92 -7.16 1.23
CA GLU A 84 -18.91 -6.56 2.14
C GLU A 84 -18.39 -5.29 2.81
N VAL A 85 -17.13 -5.31 3.27
CA VAL A 85 -16.47 -4.13 3.85
C VAL A 85 -16.36 -3.00 2.82
N VAL A 86 -15.92 -3.30 1.60
CA VAL A 86 -15.74 -2.31 0.53
C VAL A 86 -17.08 -1.70 0.13
N LEU A 87 -18.12 -2.51 -0.04
CA LEU A 87 -19.48 -2.06 -0.38
C LEU A 87 -20.09 -1.21 0.75
N ARG A 88 -19.88 -1.60 2.02
CA ARG A 88 -20.38 -0.86 3.19
C ARG A 88 -19.71 0.51 3.35
N GLU A 89 -18.40 0.58 3.11
CA GLU A 89 -17.60 1.80 3.29
C GLU A 89 -17.60 2.71 2.06
N GLY A 90 -18.03 2.20 0.89
CA GLY A 90 -18.06 2.95 -0.36
C GLY A 90 -16.67 3.27 -0.95
N ARG A 91 -15.61 2.65 -0.45
CA ARG A 91 -14.23 2.83 -0.93
C ARG A 91 -13.42 1.53 -0.88
N GLY A 92 -12.72 1.21 -1.95
CA GLY A 92 -11.84 0.05 -2.06
C GLY A 92 -10.37 0.41 -1.86
N SER A 93 -9.91 0.52 -0.61
CA SER A 93 -8.49 0.75 -0.31
C SER A 93 -7.84 -0.45 0.39
N THR A 94 -6.56 -0.67 0.12
CA THR A 94 -5.78 -1.75 0.76
C THR A 94 -5.68 -1.55 2.27
N SER A 95 -5.44 -0.32 2.71
CA SER A 95 -5.37 0.04 4.14
C SER A 95 -6.69 -0.13 4.89
N LEU A 96 -7.83 -0.06 4.21
CA LEU A 96 -9.14 -0.38 4.79
C LEU A 96 -9.22 -1.87 5.11
N LEU A 97 -8.90 -2.73 4.14
CA LEU A 97 -8.96 -4.18 4.31
C LEU A 97 -7.95 -4.69 5.33
N GLN A 98 -6.74 -4.12 5.37
CA GLN A 98 -5.73 -4.49 6.37
C GLN A 98 -6.22 -4.28 7.81
N ARG A 99 -6.90 -3.16 8.07
CA ARG A 99 -7.38 -2.81 9.43
C ARG A 99 -8.65 -3.55 9.82
N THR A 100 -9.54 -3.79 8.87
CA THR A 100 -10.85 -4.41 9.12
C THR A 100 -10.77 -5.93 9.19
N LEU A 101 -9.93 -6.55 8.35
CA LEU A 101 -9.81 -8.00 8.23
C LEU A 101 -8.52 -8.56 8.83
N GLY A 102 -7.62 -7.71 9.34
CA GLY A 102 -6.35 -8.12 9.95
C GLY A 102 -5.38 -8.79 8.97
N ILE A 103 -5.56 -8.55 7.65
CA ILE A 103 -4.76 -9.20 6.60
C ILE A 103 -3.52 -8.36 6.23
N GLY A 104 -2.47 -9.03 5.73
CA GLY A 104 -1.28 -8.36 5.22
C GLY A 104 -1.54 -7.56 3.92
N TYR A 105 -0.67 -6.59 3.63
CA TYR A 105 -0.79 -5.71 2.46
C TYR A 105 -0.94 -6.48 1.14
N GLY A 106 -0.10 -7.49 0.91
CA GLY A 106 -0.14 -8.27 -0.33
C GLY A 106 -1.48 -9.01 -0.54
N ARG A 107 -2.09 -9.51 0.54
CA ARG A 107 -3.42 -10.14 0.48
C ARG A 107 -4.49 -9.08 0.20
N ALA A 108 -4.45 -7.95 0.91
CA ALA A 108 -5.37 -6.84 0.68
C ALA A 108 -5.31 -6.31 -0.76
N ALA A 109 -4.11 -6.16 -1.33
CA ALA A 109 -3.92 -5.73 -2.72
C ALA A 109 -4.57 -6.71 -3.71
N ARG A 110 -4.28 -8.02 -3.57
CA ARG A 110 -4.88 -9.06 -4.42
C ARG A 110 -6.40 -9.09 -4.35
N LEU A 111 -6.97 -8.88 -3.16
CA LEU A 111 -8.43 -8.81 -2.98
C LEU A 111 -9.03 -7.60 -3.70
N ILE A 112 -8.41 -6.42 -3.59
CA ILE A 112 -8.84 -5.21 -4.30
C ILE A 112 -8.71 -5.37 -5.83
N ASP A 113 -7.65 -6.03 -6.30
CA ASP A 113 -7.45 -6.28 -7.73
C ASP A 113 -8.50 -7.28 -8.27
N ALA A 114 -8.78 -8.35 -7.53
CA ALA A 114 -9.85 -9.29 -7.87
C ALA A 114 -11.23 -8.62 -7.92
N MET A 115 -11.51 -7.71 -6.98
CA MET A 115 -12.74 -6.91 -7.01
C MET A 115 -12.80 -5.98 -8.23
N ALA A 116 -11.66 -5.51 -8.74
CA ALA A 116 -11.61 -4.68 -9.93
C ALA A 116 -11.86 -5.50 -11.20
N GLU A 117 -11.31 -6.71 -11.28
CA GLU A 117 -11.58 -7.66 -12.36
C GLU A 117 -13.07 -8.05 -12.43
N GLU A 118 -13.73 -8.17 -11.28
CA GLU A 118 -15.17 -8.45 -11.18
C GLU A 118 -16.06 -7.19 -11.34
N GLY A 119 -15.48 -6.01 -11.53
CA GLY A 119 -16.23 -4.76 -11.72
C GLY A 119 -16.90 -4.19 -10.46
N ILE A 120 -16.50 -4.66 -9.27
CA ILE A 120 -17.01 -4.17 -7.98
C ILE A 120 -16.36 -2.82 -7.63
N VAL A 121 -15.08 -2.67 -7.92
CA VAL A 121 -14.32 -1.43 -7.73
C VAL A 121 -13.76 -0.92 -9.06
N GLY A 122 -13.61 0.40 -9.16
CA GLY A 122 -13.15 1.08 -10.34
C GLY A 122 -11.66 0.89 -10.65
N SER A 123 -11.27 1.48 -11.77
CA SER A 123 -9.87 1.56 -12.18
C SER A 123 -9.05 2.40 -11.20
N TYR A 124 -7.74 2.18 -11.18
CA TYR A 124 -6.84 2.98 -10.37
C TYR A 124 -6.89 4.46 -10.80
N ASN A 125 -7.24 5.35 -9.88
CA ASN A 125 -7.43 6.79 -10.14
C ASN A 125 -6.22 7.65 -9.69
N GLY A 126 -5.06 7.05 -9.43
CA GLY A 126 -3.88 7.74 -8.90
C GLY A 126 -3.90 7.96 -7.38
N SER A 127 -5.03 7.67 -6.71
CA SER A 127 -5.12 7.63 -5.26
C SER A 127 -5.05 6.19 -4.73
N SER A 128 -4.73 6.02 -3.44
CA SER A 128 -4.64 4.70 -2.82
C SER A 128 -6.00 4.00 -2.63
N ALA A 129 -7.10 4.67 -2.95
CA ALA A 129 -8.47 4.16 -2.82
C ALA A 129 -9.16 4.12 -4.19
N ARG A 130 -9.82 3.00 -4.49
CA ARG A 130 -10.65 2.84 -5.69
C ARG A 130 -12.11 3.17 -5.36
N ASP A 131 -12.79 3.80 -6.31
CA ASP A 131 -14.23 4.09 -6.19
C ASP A 131 -15.03 2.79 -6.32
N VAL A 132 -16.12 2.66 -5.57
CA VAL A 132 -16.99 1.48 -5.61
C VAL A 132 -18.04 1.68 -6.70
N LEU A 133 -18.13 0.73 -7.63
CA LEU A 133 -19.01 0.82 -8.80
C LEU A 133 -20.34 0.08 -8.65
N MET A 134 -20.46 -0.77 -7.62
CA MET A 134 -21.64 -1.60 -7.39
C MET A 134 -22.25 -1.32 -6.01
N SER A 135 -23.58 -1.31 -5.92
CA SER A 135 -24.28 -1.19 -4.63
C SER A 135 -24.36 -2.53 -3.88
N PRO A 136 -24.54 -2.53 -2.55
CA PRO A 136 -24.79 -3.74 -1.78
C PRO A 136 -25.96 -4.58 -2.31
N GLU A 137 -27.05 -3.95 -2.78
CA GLU A 137 -28.22 -4.66 -3.31
C GLU A 137 -27.95 -5.32 -4.67
N GLN A 138 -27.19 -4.64 -5.53
CA GLN A 138 -26.78 -5.16 -6.85
C GLN A 138 -25.88 -6.40 -6.70
N TRP A 139 -24.95 -6.36 -5.74
CA TRP A 139 -24.09 -7.51 -5.44
C TRP A 139 -24.89 -8.70 -4.88
N ALA A 140 -25.84 -8.45 -3.97
CA ALA A 140 -26.70 -9.50 -3.43
C ALA A 140 -27.53 -10.19 -4.53
N SER A 141 -28.05 -9.40 -5.49
CA SER A 141 -28.79 -9.92 -6.64
C SER A 141 -27.92 -10.76 -7.57
N SER A 142 -26.65 -10.39 -7.75
CA SER A 142 -25.68 -11.16 -8.55
C SER A 142 -25.32 -12.52 -7.94
N LYS A 143 -25.56 -12.71 -6.64
CA LYS A 143 -25.32 -13.97 -5.91
C LYS A 143 -26.49 -14.94 -5.99
N THR A 144 -27.69 -14.48 -6.34
CA THR A 144 -28.87 -15.35 -6.43
C THR A 144 -28.92 -15.96 -7.82
N PRO A 145 -28.71 -17.28 -7.99
CA PRO A 145 -29.02 -17.93 -9.25
C PRO A 145 -30.52 -17.77 -9.47
N THR A 146 -30.90 -17.13 -10.57
CA THR A 146 -32.27 -17.25 -11.05
C THR A 146 -32.51 -18.74 -11.36
N HIS A 147 -33.62 -19.23 -10.83
CA HIS A 147 -34.02 -20.64 -10.71
C HIS A 147 -34.02 -21.43 -12.02
#